data_AF-A0A8I0S5S8-F1
#
_entry.id   AF-A0A8I0S5S8-F1
#
_cell.length_a   1.000
_cell.length_b   1.000
_cell.length_c   1.000
_cell.angle_alpha   90.00
_cell.angle_beta   90.00
_cell.angle_gamma   90.00
#
_symmetry.space_group_name_H-M   'P 1'
#
loop_
_entity.id
_entity.type
_entity.pdbx_description
1 polymer ?
#
loop_
_entity_poly.entity_id
_entity_poly.type
_entity_poly.pdbx_seq_one_letter_code
_entity_poly.pdbx_strand_id
1 'polypeptide(L)'
;MDVLEKALLVDELKHLIVGLNDNKASLFEIAKSKKRIKDICASCNDPLFQEELAQFKQYIQQEEVPSEELAAYGFSMTYYGTYNFSEKIEHALFAAPDMGWATLRQANHWQVWVVRPALSFLKSPWMDSSKEALEWLTKHAKQYVKTDEQLKQIIPILEPISEAGLDSTTKATQTETKDVLTVLKEKTANFDAQLEAIIQEKLQTAPPIAPSTPSVASRPKPSFKSASRPTANLEKIKPLNTEFNLDGLVCRLERVDPKVFPSLYHVDLHDEINQNIKIDWLYLKAENDEQPIWETAQIFLAEQLYAQGQFSHYVVLIGTHSVEYATSVLQTYTDQRHTRTSSIHQTHWTTFKQHYHQHETLFNECIMNGHTVWQRDEDAYPYIPASFINTQKFIPFDETAANFLTPIILLKERQKIRVIHGLERIKLSSEDQAYPFLLLDRTNGYTWQLIRQVISSLAQPISVHALYDALAKADVSA
;
A
#
# COMPACT_ATOMS: atom_id res chain seq x y z
N MET A 1 34.20 6.91 22.40
CA MET A 1 34.55 8.21 21.80
C MET A 1 33.64 9.28 22.39
N ASP A 2 34.18 10.38 22.92
CA ASP A 2 33.41 11.44 23.60
C ASP A 2 32.51 12.21 22.60
N VAL A 3 31.39 12.75 23.06
CA VAL A 3 30.40 13.46 22.22
C VAL A 3 31.04 14.69 21.55
N LEU A 4 31.97 15.34 22.26
CA LEU A 4 32.72 16.48 21.73
C LEU A 4 33.68 16.06 20.60
N GLU A 5 34.35 14.91 20.75
CA GLU A 5 35.24 14.36 19.72
C GLU A 5 34.45 13.96 18.48
N LYS A 6 33.26 13.36 18.64
CA LYS A 6 32.37 13.05 17.51
C LYS A 6 31.94 14.31 16.75
N ALA A 7 31.61 15.39 17.47
CA ALA A 7 31.22 16.65 16.85
C ALA A 7 32.37 17.29 16.05
N LEU A 8 33.60 17.25 16.59
CA LEU A 8 34.80 17.74 15.92
C LEU A 8 35.15 16.91 14.68
N LEU A 9 35.02 15.58 14.75
CA LEU A 9 35.26 14.69 13.61
C LEU A 9 34.21 14.89 12.51
N VAL A 10 32.95 15.17 12.84
CA VAL A 10 31.90 15.50 11.86
C VAL A 10 32.20 16.82 11.15
N ASP A 11 32.70 17.83 11.88
CA ASP A 11 33.09 19.10 11.30
C ASP A 11 34.34 18.97 10.40
N GLU A 12 35.33 18.18 10.84
CA GLU A 12 36.50 17.81 10.04
C GLU A 12 36.07 17.08 8.75
N LEU A 13 35.12 16.14 8.83
CA LEU A 13 34.62 15.41 7.67
C LEU A 13 33.96 16.34 6.64
N LYS A 14 33.16 17.31 7.11
CA LYS A 14 32.52 18.30 6.23
C LYS A 14 33.56 19.12 5.50
N HIS A 15 34.60 19.57 6.19
CA HIS A 15 35.70 20.31 5.57
C HIS A 15 36.50 19.47 4.56
N LEU A 16 36.78 18.20 4.88
CA LEU A 16 37.48 17.29 3.99
C LEU A 16 36.67 16.95 2.73
N ILE A 17 35.34 16.81 2.85
CA ILE A 17 34.45 16.58 1.70
C ILE A 17 34.37 17.81 0.80
N VAL A 18 34.29 19.02 1.39
CA VAL A 18 34.31 20.27 0.62
C VAL A 18 35.64 20.43 -0.13
N GLY A 19 36.77 20.09 0.49
CA GLY A 19 38.08 20.10 -0.16
C GLY A 19 38.25 19.08 -1.29
N LEU A 20 37.47 17.99 -1.29
CA LEU A 20 37.46 17.00 -2.37
C LEU A 20 36.63 17.42 -3.60
N ASN A 21 35.68 18.34 -3.41
CA ASN A 21 34.83 18.88 -4.47
C ASN A 21 35.39 20.16 -5.10
N ASP A 22 36.52 20.67 -4.60
CA ASP A 22 37.19 21.83 -5.19
C ASP A 22 38.05 21.39 -6.39
N ASN A 23 37.60 21.75 -7.60
CA ASN A 23 38.29 21.46 -8.86
C ASN A 23 39.66 22.14 -9.00
N LYS A 24 40.07 22.99 -8.05
CA LYS A 24 41.40 23.62 -8.00
C LYS A 24 42.36 22.93 -7.02
N ALA A 25 41.91 21.93 -6.27
CA ALA A 25 42.76 21.20 -5.33
C ALA A 25 43.80 20.33 -6.06
N SER A 26 45.04 20.35 -5.58
CA SER A 26 46.08 19.49 -6.15
C SER A 26 45.75 18.01 -5.89
N LEU A 27 46.16 17.12 -6.81
CA LEU A 27 45.96 15.68 -6.66
C LEU A 27 46.53 15.11 -5.34
N PHE A 28 47.57 15.76 -4.81
CA PHE A 28 48.16 15.42 -3.51
C PHE A 28 47.23 15.74 -2.34
N GLU A 29 46.58 16.91 -2.34
CA GLU A 29 45.61 17.30 -1.30
C GLU A 29 44.33 16.45 -1.35
N ILE A 30 43.90 16.06 -2.55
CA ILE A 30 42.78 15.12 -2.75
C ILE A 30 43.12 13.75 -2.17
N ALA A 31 44.32 13.21 -2.45
CA ALA A 31 44.75 11.91 -1.93
C ALA A 31 44.89 11.93 -0.40
N LYS A 32 45.43 13.01 0.17
CA LYS A 32 45.55 13.22 1.61
C LYS A 32 44.18 13.30 2.29
N SER A 33 43.23 14.01 1.69
CA SER A 33 41.86 14.14 2.20
C SER A 33 41.10 12.82 2.15
N LYS A 34 41.22 12.04 1.06
CA LYS A 34 40.64 10.68 0.97
C LYS A 34 41.22 9.73 2.00
N LYS A 35 42.55 9.77 2.24
CA LYS A 35 43.20 8.95 3.27
C LYS A 35 42.68 9.33 4.66
N ARG A 36 42.58 10.62 4.97
CA ARG A 36 42.10 11.09 6.28
C ARG A 36 40.64 10.71 6.54
N ILE A 37 39.76 10.79 5.54
CA ILE A 37 38.37 10.33 5.66
C ILE A 37 38.34 8.82 5.97
N LYS A 38 39.15 8.02 5.28
CA LYS A 38 39.25 6.58 5.52
C LYS A 38 39.72 6.26 6.95
N ASP A 39 40.68 7.02 7.46
CA ASP A 39 41.19 6.87 8.83
C ASP A 39 40.14 7.28 9.88
N ILE A 40 39.36 8.34 9.64
CA ILE A 40 38.24 8.75 10.51
C ILE A 40 37.17 7.64 10.53
N CYS A 41 36.77 7.12 9.37
CA CYS A 41 35.82 6.00 9.30
C CYS A 41 36.33 4.74 10.02
N ALA A 42 37.62 4.43 9.93
CA ALA A 42 38.22 3.31 10.66
C ALA A 42 38.22 3.54 12.18
N SER A 43 38.43 4.78 12.63
CA SER A 43 38.38 5.14 14.06
C SER A 43 36.97 5.16 14.66
N CYS A 44 35.94 5.26 13.82
CA CYS A 44 34.53 5.23 14.22
C CYS A 44 33.92 3.81 14.26
N ASN A 45 34.65 2.77 13.85
CA ASN A 45 34.24 1.38 14.02
C ASN A 45 34.46 0.96 15.48
N ASP A 46 33.47 1.25 16.32
CA ASP A 46 33.49 0.93 17.76
C ASP A 46 33.29 -0.59 18.00
N PRO A 47 34.24 -1.29 18.65
CA PRO A 47 34.10 -2.71 18.98
C PRO A 47 32.89 -3.00 19.89
N LEU A 48 32.52 -2.06 20.77
CA LEU A 48 31.37 -2.20 21.66
C LEU A 48 30.06 -2.20 20.89
N PHE A 49 29.96 -1.37 19.84
CA PHE A 49 28.80 -1.37 18.96
C PHE A 49 28.67 -2.69 18.20
N GLN A 50 29.79 -3.34 17.82
CA GLN A 50 29.75 -4.67 17.20
C GLN A 50 29.33 -5.78 18.17
N GLU A 51 29.72 -5.71 19.45
CA GLU A 51 29.22 -6.62 20.48
C GLU A 51 27.73 -6.42 20.77
N GLU A 52 27.25 -5.18 20.86
CA GLU A 52 25.82 -4.86 20.98
C GLU A 52 25.03 -5.34 19.76
N LEU A 53 25.60 -5.20 18.55
CA LEU A 53 25.01 -5.73 17.32
C LEU A 53 25.04 -7.26 17.30
N ALA A 54 26.05 -7.90 17.88
CA ALA A 54 26.11 -9.35 18.01
C ALA A 54 25.06 -9.87 19.01
N GLN A 55 24.90 -9.23 20.17
CA GLN A 55 23.84 -9.54 21.13
C GLN A 55 22.45 -9.29 20.53
N PHE A 56 22.28 -8.21 19.78
CA PHE A 56 21.05 -7.91 19.05
C PHE A 56 20.77 -8.93 17.94
N LYS A 57 21.79 -9.34 17.18
CA LYS A 57 21.68 -10.43 16.20
C LYS A 57 21.34 -11.75 16.86
N GLN A 58 21.89 -12.04 18.03
CA GLN A 58 21.61 -13.27 18.78
C GLN A 58 20.19 -13.26 19.35
N TYR A 59 19.68 -12.09 19.76
CA TYR A 59 18.28 -11.89 20.15
C TYR A 59 17.32 -12.07 18.97
N ILE A 60 17.64 -11.53 17.78
CA ILE A 60 16.86 -11.76 16.56
C ILE A 60 16.91 -13.22 16.12
N GLN A 61 18.07 -13.88 16.21
CA GLN A 61 18.21 -15.31 15.89
C GLN A 61 17.44 -16.21 16.86
N GLN A 62 17.24 -15.78 18.12
CA GLN A 62 16.33 -16.46 19.05
C GLN A 62 14.86 -16.27 18.69
N GLU A 63 14.51 -15.27 17.87
CA GLU A 63 13.15 -15.04 17.37
C GLU A 63 12.77 -16.00 16.22
N GLU A 64 13.74 -16.56 15.49
CA GLU A 64 13.52 -17.40 14.30
C GLU A 64 13.61 -18.91 14.57
N VAL A 65 13.02 -19.72 13.69
CA VAL A 65 13.23 -21.18 13.68
C VAL A 65 14.70 -21.45 13.31
N PRO A 66 15.46 -22.23 14.11
CA PRO A 66 16.87 -22.48 13.85
C PRO A 66 17.11 -23.13 12.48
N SER A 67 18.09 -22.62 11.73
CA SER A 67 18.42 -23.13 10.39
C SER A 67 18.80 -24.62 10.39
N GLU A 68 19.41 -25.12 11.48
CA GLU A 68 19.72 -26.54 11.67
C GLU A 68 18.45 -27.40 11.76
N GLU A 69 17.40 -26.91 12.44
CA GLU A 69 16.10 -27.60 12.53
C GLU A 69 15.37 -27.56 11.19
N LEU A 70 15.39 -26.43 10.48
CA LEU A 70 14.81 -26.30 9.14
C LEU A 70 15.43 -27.27 8.15
N ALA A 71 16.76 -27.42 8.18
CA ALA A 71 17.49 -28.35 7.33
C ALA A 71 17.21 -29.81 7.70
N ALA A 72 17.12 -30.14 8.99
CA ALA A 72 16.83 -31.49 9.47
C ALA A 72 15.43 -31.98 9.05
N TYR A 73 14.43 -31.09 9.05
CA TYR A 73 13.06 -31.41 8.63
C TYR A 73 12.82 -31.20 7.12
N GLY A 74 13.82 -30.70 6.38
CA GLY A 74 13.78 -30.57 4.92
C GLY A 74 12.85 -29.47 4.40
N PHE A 75 12.74 -28.35 5.13
CA PHE A 75 11.86 -27.22 4.78
C PHE A 75 12.60 -25.88 4.64
N SER A 76 13.94 -25.91 4.61
CA SER A 76 14.78 -24.71 4.61
C SER A 76 14.56 -23.81 3.39
N MET A 77 14.25 -24.39 2.22
CA MET A 77 14.07 -23.66 0.97
C MET A 77 12.68 -23.04 0.82
N THR A 78 11.71 -23.51 1.60
CA THR A 78 10.31 -23.03 1.60
C THR A 78 9.97 -22.14 2.79
N TYR A 79 10.93 -21.85 3.64
CA TYR A 79 10.70 -21.08 4.86
C TYR A 79 10.84 -19.58 4.60
N TYR A 80 9.79 -18.81 4.88
CA TYR A 80 9.77 -17.36 4.65
C TYR A 80 10.19 -16.54 5.88
N GLY A 81 10.30 -17.16 7.04
CA GLY A 81 10.76 -16.50 8.27
C GLY A 81 9.75 -16.54 9.41
N THR A 82 10.18 -15.97 10.53
CA THR A 82 9.32 -15.75 11.70
C THR A 82 8.90 -14.28 11.75
N TYR A 83 7.62 -14.07 12.02
CA TYR A 83 7.01 -12.75 12.09
C TYR A 83 6.35 -12.56 13.44
N ASN A 84 6.35 -11.34 13.97
CA ASN A 84 5.67 -11.01 15.23
C ASN A 84 4.24 -10.48 15.02
N PHE A 85 3.83 -10.27 13.77
CA PHE A 85 2.53 -9.69 13.40
C PHE A 85 1.89 -10.45 12.24
N SER A 86 0.59 -10.71 12.33
CA SER A 86 -0.19 -11.46 11.32
C SER A 86 -0.19 -10.78 9.94
N GLU A 87 -0.14 -9.46 9.89
CA GLU A 87 -0.17 -8.71 8.63
C GLU A 87 1.09 -8.92 7.78
N LYS A 88 2.26 -9.07 8.42
CA LYS A 88 3.54 -9.25 7.73
C LYS A 88 3.69 -10.66 7.16
N ILE A 89 3.19 -11.66 7.88
CA ILE A 89 3.22 -13.06 7.43
C ILE A 89 2.27 -13.27 6.25
N GLU A 90 1.11 -12.60 6.23
CA GLU A 90 0.18 -12.65 5.11
C GLU A 90 0.80 -12.08 3.83
N HIS A 91 1.39 -10.89 3.91
CA HIS A 91 2.07 -10.27 2.77
C HIS A 91 3.23 -11.14 2.24
N ALA A 92 4.04 -11.72 3.14
CA ALA A 92 5.16 -12.57 2.75
C ALA A 92 4.70 -13.86 2.06
N LEU A 93 3.67 -14.52 2.61
CA LEU A 93 3.14 -15.76 2.05
C LEU A 93 2.39 -15.56 0.73
N PHE A 94 1.73 -14.41 0.52
CA PHE A 94 1.08 -14.08 -0.75
C PHE A 94 2.04 -13.68 -1.87
N ALA A 95 3.26 -13.24 -1.56
CA ALA A 95 4.26 -12.91 -2.58
C ALA A 95 4.63 -14.13 -3.44
N ALA A 96 4.53 -15.34 -2.88
CA ALA A 96 4.69 -16.60 -3.61
C ALA A 96 3.83 -17.70 -2.96
N PRO A 97 2.55 -17.80 -3.35
CA PRO A 97 1.53 -18.62 -2.66
C PRO A 97 1.71 -20.13 -2.84
N ASP A 98 2.50 -20.57 -3.81
CA ASP A 98 2.64 -21.99 -4.18
C ASP A 98 3.82 -22.70 -3.50
N MET A 99 4.64 -21.98 -2.71
CA MET A 99 6.00 -22.44 -2.37
C MET A 99 6.47 -22.12 -0.94
N GLY A 100 5.61 -21.55 -0.08
CA GLY A 100 6.05 -20.94 1.17
C GLY A 100 5.27 -21.32 2.42
N TRP A 101 5.97 -21.38 3.55
CA TRP A 101 5.37 -21.38 4.88
C TRP A 101 6.17 -20.43 5.79
N ALA A 102 5.51 -19.95 6.84
CA ALA A 102 6.09 -19.02 7.79
C ALA A 102 5.57 -19.28 9.21
N THR A 103 6.23 -18.70 10.20
CA THR A 103 5.78 -18.76 11.59
C THR A 103 5.39 -17.39 12.11
N LEU A 104 4.25 -17.31 12.78
CA LEU A 104 3.84 -16.17 13.59
C LEU A 104 4.24 -16.47 15.04
N ARG A 105 4.99 -15.57 15.64
CA ARG A 105 5.42 -15.65 17.03
C ARG A 105 4.71 -14.60 17.87
N GLN A 106 4.10 -15.03 18.96
CA GLN A 106 3.56 -14.16 19.98
C GLN A 106 4.13 -14.58 21.33
N ALA A 107 4.99 -13.73 21.89
CA ALA A 107 5.79 -14.04 23.08
C ALA A 107 6.63 -15.33 22.89
N ASN A 108 6.31 -16.39 23.61
CA ASN A 108 7.00 -17.70 23.52
C ASN A 108 6.21 -18.73 22.70
N HIS A 109 5.08 -18.35 22.11
CA HIS A 109 4.23 -19.27 21.35
C HIS A 109 4.41 -19.08 19.85
N TRP A 110 4.34 -20.20 19.14
CA TRP A 110 4.57 -20.33 17.71
C TRP A 110 3.28 -20.77 17.02
N GLN A 111 2.98 -20.17 15.87
CA GLN A 111 1.90 -20.58 15.01
C GLN A 111 2.39 -20.70 13.57
N VAL A 112 2.20 -21.84 12.95
CA VAL A 112 2.58 -22.12 11.56
C VAL A 112 1.48 -21.65 10.62
N TRP A 113 1.86 -20.95 9.57
CA TRP A 113 0.98 -20.50 8.51
C TRP A 113 1.45 -21.05 7.16
N VAL A 114 0.51 -21.64 6.43
CA VAL A 114 0.73 -22.23 5.12
C VAL A 114 -0.37 -21.78 4.17
N VAL A 115 -0.02 -21.40 2.94
CA VAL A 115 -1.00 -21.05 1.91
C VAL A 115 -1.60 -22.32 1.32
N ARG A 116 -2.92 -22.37 1.23
CA ARG A 116 -3.66 -23.42 0.50
C ARG A 116 -4.12 -22.87 -0.86
N PRO A 117 -4.44 -23.77 -1.82
CA PRO A 117 -5.18 -23.38 -3.02
C PRO A 117 -6.40 -22.53 -2.67
N ALA A 118 -6.72 -21.53 -3.51
CA ALA A 118 -7.69 -20.47 -3.24
C ALA A 118 -7.27 -19.44 -2.16
N LEU A 119 -5.96 -19.23 -1.98
CA LEU A 119 -5.41 -18.11 -1.18
C LEU A 119 -5.89 -18.06 0.28
N SER A 120 -6.23 -19.22 0.85
CA SER A 120 -6.62 -19.34 2.26
C SER A 120 -5.46 -19.86 3.11
N PHE A 121 -5.37 -19.43 4.36
CA PHE A 121 -4.33 -19.90 5.27
C PHE A 121 -4.77 -21.16 6.03
N LEU A 122 -3.92 -22.17 6.03
CA LEU A 122 -3.92 -23.22 7.04
C LEU A 122 -3.08 -22.73 8.23
N LYS A 123 -3.72 -22.56 9.38
CA LYS A 123 -3.09 -22.09 10.62
C LYS A 123 -3.00 -23.23 11.63
N SER A 124 -1.84 -23.44 12.24
CA SER A 124 -1.73 -24.37 13.35
C SER A 124 -2.35 -23.81 14.65
N PRO A 125 -2.61 -24.65 15.65
CA PRO A 125 -2.69 -24.19 17.03
C PRO A 125 -1.40 -23.47 17.46
N TRP A 126 -1.48 -22.68 18.53
CA TRP A 126 -0.30 -22.14 19.19
C TRP A 126 0.50 -23.27 19.86
N MET A 127 1.81 -23.26 19.68
CA MET A 127 2.76 -24.28 20.16
C MET A 127 3.87 -23.63 20.96
N ASP A 128 4.49 -24.39 21.87
CA ASP A 128 5.47 -23.86 22.82
C ASP A 128 6.92 -23.97 22.30
N SER A 129 7.13 -24.63 21.15
CA SER A 129 8.45 -24.80 20.56
C SER A 129 8.46 -24.81 19.02
N SER A 130 9.62 -24.44 18.44
CA SER A 130 9.88 -24.54 16.99
C SER A 130 9.84 -25.99 16.49
N LYS A 131 10.22 -26.96 17.33
CA LYS A 131 10.17 -28.40 16.97
C LYS A 131 8.74 -28.90 16.80
N GLU A 132 7.84 -28.51 17.71
CA GLU A 132 6.41 -28.82 17.57
C GLU A 132 5.83 -28.20 16.30
N ALA A 133 6.25 -26.98 15.96
CA ALA A 133 5.86 -26.30 14.73
C ALA A 133 6.27 -27.08 13.46
N LEU A 134 7.51 -27.57 13.43
CA LEU A 134 8.03 -28.38 12.31
C LEU A 134 7.37 -29.77 12.23
N GLU A 135 7.10 -30.41 13.37
CA GLU A 135 6.37 -31.68 13.41
C GLU A 135 4.94 -31.53 12.92
N TRP A 136 4.26 -30.45 13.31
CA TRP A 136 2.92 -30.14 12.85
C TRP A 136 2.90 -29.89 11.34
N LEU A 137 3.86 -29.12 10.81
CA LEU A 137 4.01 -28.86 9.39
C LEU A 137 4.18 -30.17 8.60
N THR A 138 5.02 -31.08 9.11
CA THR A 138 5.28 -32.39 8.49
C THR A 138 4.01 -33.26 8.44
N LYS A 139 3.16 -33.21 9.47
CA LYS A 139 1.94 -34.02 9.58
C LYS A 139 0.75 -33.45 8.82
N HIS A 140 0.58 -32.13 8.81
CA HIS A 140 -0.66 -31.48 8.37
C HIS A 140 -0.53 -30.63 7.09
N ALA A 141 0.68 -30.21 6.73
CA ALA A 141 0.90 -29.28 5.62
C ALA A 141 1.73 -29.86 4.45
N LYS A 142 2.10 -31.15 4.51
CA LYS A 142 2.88 -31.84 3.46
C LYS A 142 2.25 -31.79 2.06
N GLN A 143 0.93 -31.63 1.97
CA GLN A 143 0.22 -31.50 0.69
C GLN A 143 0.35 -30.09 0.07
N TYR A 144 0.68 -29.09 0.89
CA TYR A 144 0.68 -27.68 0.50
C TYR A 144 2.09 -27.07 0.43
N VAL A 145 3.06 -27.64 1.15
CA VAL A 145 4.46 -27.19 1.16
C VAL A 145 5.35 -28.28 0.57
N LYS A 146 6.17 -27.91 -0.41
CA LYS A 146 7.18 -28.81 -0.97
C LYS A 146 8.38 -28.91 -0.05
N THR A 147 8.94 -30.10 0.08
CA THR A 147 10.21 -30.30 0.79
C THR A 147 11.40 -29.88 -0.08
N ASP A 148 12.53 -29.61 0.55
CA ASP A 148 13.79 -29.25 -0.10
C ASP A 148 14.22 -30.32 -1.12
N GLU A 149 13.98 -31.61 -0.85
CA GLU A 149 14.24 -32.71 -1.79
C GLU A 149 13.36 -32.62 -3.05
N GLN A 150 12.07 -32.31 -2.88
CA GLN A 150 11.15 -32.13 -4.00
C GLN A 150 11.50 -30.90 -4.83
N LEU A 151 11.94 -29.81 -4.20
CA LEU A 151 12.40 -28.62 -4.91
C LEU A 151 13.69 -28.87 -5.68
N LYS A 152 14.66 -29.59 -5.09
CA LYS A 152 15.90 -30.00 -5.77
C LYS A 152 15.67 -30.88 -6.99
N GLN A 153 14.57 -31.62 -7.05
CA GLN A 153 14.18 -32.41 -8.23
C GLN A 153 13.52 -31.57 -9.34
N ILE A 154 12.91 -30.42 -8.98
CA ILE A 154 12.18 -29.54 -9.92
C ILE A 154 13.09 -28.45 -10.48
N ILE A 155 14.10 -28.02 -9.73
CA ILE A 155 15.07 -27.03 -10.17
C ILE A 155 16.12 -27.74 -11.04
N PRO A 156 16.31 -27.36 -12.32
CA PRO A 156 17.45 -27.84 -13.10
C PRO A 156 18.71 -27.37 -12.37
N ILE A 157 19.51 -28.32 -11.90
CA ILE A 157 20.78 -28.05 -11.26
C ILE A 157 21.64 -27.30 -12.29
N LEU A 158 21.77 -25.98 -12.13
CA LEU A 158 22.95 -25.28 -12.63
C LEU A 158 24.09 -25.80 -11.78
N GLU A 159 24.83 -26.78 -12.31
CA GLU A 159 26.03 -27.25 -11.67
C GLU A 159 26.92 -26.04 -11.39
N PRO A 160 27.45 -25.90 -10.17
CA PRO A 160 28.45 -24.87 -9.90
C PRO A 160 29.62 -25.17 -10.83
N ILE A 161 30.04 -24.17 -11.62
CA ILE A 161 31.31 -24.20 -12.32
C ILE A 161 32.38 -24.30 -11.23
N SER A 162 32.78 -25.53 -10.93
CA SER A 162 33.96 -25.81 -10.13
C SER A 162 35.14 -25.54 -11.04
N GLU A 163 35.90 -24.48 -10.76
CA GLU A 163 37.24 -24.31 -11.30
C GLU A 163 38.16 -25.39 -10.71
N ALA A 164 38.06 -26.62 -11.20
CA ALA A 164 39.12 -27.62 -11.10
C ALA A 164 38.80 -28.82 -12.00
N GLY A 165 39.65 -29.04 -13.01
CA GLY A 165 39.84 -30.37 -13.60
C GLY A 165 39.48 -30.49 -15.08
N LEU A 166 40.51 -30.33 -15.92
CA LEU A 166 40.65 -31.02 -17.20
C LEU A 166 40.19 -32.50 -17.07
N ASP A 167 39.23 -32.94 -17.88
CA ASP A 167 39.47 -33.90 -18.96
C ASP A 167 38.20 -34.66 -19.42
N SER A 168 38.09 -34.73 -20.75
CA SER A 168 37.49 -35.82 -21.54
C SER A 168 35.96 -35.99 -21.61
N THR A 169 35.46 -35.64 -22.80
CA THR A 169 34.54 -36.44 -23.63
C THR A 169 33.10 -36.63 -23.16
N THR A 170 32.15 -35.87 -23.73
CA THR A 170 31.08 -36.41 -24.59
C THR A 170 30.21 -35.32 -25.22
N LYS A 171 29.54 -35.71 -26.29
CA LYS A 171 29.10 -34.90 -27.44
C LYS A 171 27.71 -34.25 -27.27
N ALA A 172 27.57 -33.17 -28.05
CA ALA A 172 26.37 -32.69 -28.74
C ALA A 172 25.27 -32.03 -27.90
N THR A 173 25.20 -30.69 -27.97
CA THR A 173 24.15 -29.90 -28.69
C THR A 173 24.23 -28.45 -28.17
N GLN A 174 25.18 -27.66 -28.67
CA GLN A 174 25.32 -26.24 -28.33
C GLN A 174 25.78 -25.48 -29.58
N THR A 175 24.85 -25.10 -30.45
CA THR A 175 25.19 -24.22 -31.57
C THR A 175 24.22 -23.04 -31.75
N GLU A 176 23.09 -22.98 -31.03
CA GLU A 176 22.09 -21.91 -31.27
C GLU A 176 21.99 -20.85 -30.14
N THR A 177 22.51 -21.09 -28.94
CA THR A 177 22.36 -20.16 -27.80
C THR A 177 23.41 -19.04 -27.73
N LYS A 178 24.57 -19.20 -28.38
CA LYS A 178 25.62 -18.16 -28.39
C LYS A 178 25.26 -16.95 -29.26
N ASP A 179 24.43 -17.15 -30.28
CA ASP A 179 24.11 -16.12 -31.27
C ASP A 179 23.06 -15.11 -30.75
N VAL A 180 22.19 -15.52 -29.84
CA VAL A 180 21.15 -14.65 -29.26
C VAL A 180 21.75 -13.69 -28.21
N LEU A 181 22.77 -14.13 -27.47
CA LEU A 181 23.39 -13.35 -26.40
C LEU A 181 24.31 -12.24 -26.93
N THR A 182 24.95 -12.45 -28.08
CA THR A 182 25.74 -11.43 -28.78
C THR A 182 24.84 -10.34 -29.37
N VAL A 183 23.72 -10.73 -29.98
CA VAL A 183 22.72 -9.79 -30.52
C VAL A 183 22.07 -8.93 -29.44
N LEU A 184 21.83 -9.49 -28.25
CA LEU A 184 21.30 -8.71 -27.12
C LEU A 184 22.31 -7.68 -26.58
N LYS A 185 23.60 -8.04 -26.51
CA LYS A 185 24.66 -7.12 -26.06
C LYS A 185 24.89 -5.96 -27.03
N GLU A 186 24.81 -6.20 -28.34
CA GLU A 186 24.90 -5.13 -29.34
C GLU A 186 23.70 -4.17 -29.27
N LYS A 187 22.49 -4.68 -29.04
CA LYS A 187 21.29 -3.83 -28.89
C LYS A 187 21.37 -2.93 -27.65
N THR A 188 21.90 -3.42 -26.53
CA THR A 188 22.10 -2.61 -25.32
C THR A 188 23.12 -1.50 -25.54
N ALA A 189 24.27 -1.81 -26.17
CA ALA A 189 25.29 -0.80 -26.46
C ALA A 189 24.80 0.32 -27.41
N ASN A 190 23.95 -0.03 -28.37
CA ASN A 190 23.39 0.94 -29.32
C ASN A 190 22.35 1.87 -28.68
N PHE A 191 21.65 1.40 -27.64
CA PHE A 191 20.71 2.21 -26.86
C PHE A 191 21.43 3.21 -25.96
N ASP A 192 22.51 2.78 -25.29
CA ASP A 192 23.31 3.67 -24.43
C ASP A 192 23.96 4.81 -25.23
N ALA A 193 24.42 4.54 -26.46
CA ALA A 193 24.97 5.57 -27.36
C ALA A 193 23.92 6.59 -27.82
N GLN A 194 22.66 6.17 -28.03
CA GLN A 194 21.56 7.08 -28.37
C GLN A 194 21.16 7.96 -27.19
N LEU A 195 21.22 7.42 -25.97
CA LEU A 195 20.92 8.17 -24.75
C LEU A 195 21.95 9.27 -24.49
N GLU A 196 23.25 8.98 -24.68
CA GLU A 196 24.32 9.99 -24.52
C GLU A 196 24.24 11.11 -25.57
N ALA A 197 23.83 10.80 -26.81
CA ALA A 197 23.64 11.81 -27.86
C ALA A 197 22.52 12.82 -27.53
N ILE A 198 21.41 12.33 -26.95
CA ILE A 198 20.27 13.17 -26.55
C ILE A 198 20.64 14.06 -25.34
N ILE A 199 21.47 13.56 -24.42
CA ILE A 199 21.94 14.32 -23.26
C ILE A 199 22.88 15.46 -23.69
N GLN A 200 23.73 15.24 -24.70
CA GLN A 200 24.61 16.29 -25.24
C GLN A 200 23.85 17.39 -26.01
N GLU A 201 22.74 17.05 -26.67
CA GLU A 201 21.91 18.03 -27.40
C GLU A 201 21.19 19.01 -26.45
N LYS A 202 20.82 18.56 -25.25
CA LYS A 202 20.06 19.38 -24.27
C LYS A 202 20.92 20.34 -23.43
N LEU A 203 22.25 20.25 -23.49
CA LEU A 203 23.17 21.05 -22.66
C LEU A 203 23.74 22.30 -23.35
N GLN A 204 23.39 22.59 -24.62
CA GLN A 204 24.01 23.69 -25.39
C GLN A 204 23.20 25.01 -25.52
N THR A 205 22.01 25.16 -24.94
CA THR A 205 21.21 26.39 -25.10
C THR A 205 20.81 27.06 -23.77
N ALA A 206 21.68 27.95 -23.26
CA ALA A 206 21.29 29.19 -22.56
C ALA A 206 22.52 30.10 -22.25
N PRO A 207 22.59 31.34 -22.80
CA PRO A 207 23.58 32.37 -22.44
C PRO A 207 23.21 33.21 -21.18
N PRO A 208 24.09 34.10 -20.66
CA PRO A 208 24.25 34.38 -19.22
C PRO A 208 24.12 35.89 -18.77
N ILE A 209 24.41 36.14 -17.47
CA ILE A 209 24.87 37.41 -16.78
C ILE A 209 23.72 38.25 -16.12
N ALA A 210 23.55 38.35 -14.79
CA ALA A 210 24.30 38.99 -13.65
C ALA A 210 23.90 40.49 -13.37
N PRO A 211 24.45 41.21 -12.37
CA PRO A 211 24.06 41.25 -10.93
C PRO A 211 23.84 42.69 -10.38
N SER A 212 23.35 42.86 -9.13
CA SER A 212 23.79 43.95 -8.19
C SER A 212 23.06 43.97 -6.83
N THR A 213 23.87 44.09 -5.77
CA THR A 213 23.58 44.41 -4.34
C THR A 213 23.66 45.95 -4.09
N PRO A 214 23.64 46.55 -2.85
CA PRO A 214 23.25 46.12 -1.47
C PRO A 214 22.42 47.21 -0.69
N SER A 215 22.23 47.01 0.64
CA SER A 215 22.28 48.03 1.75
C SER A 215 20.96 48.34 2.49
N VAL A 216 20.82 48.57 3.82
CA VAL A 216 21.56 48.43 5.12
C VAL A 216 20.54 48.82 6.22
N ALA A 217 20.59 48.16 7.40
CA ALA A 217 20.13 48.57 8.76
C ALA A 217 18.64 48.96 8.97
N SER A 218 18.02 48.93 10.15
CA SER A 218 18.45 48.97 11.55
C SER A 218 17.32 48.46 12.48
N ARG A 219 17.70 47.80 13.58
CA ARG A 219 16.87 47.55 14.79
C ARG A 219 16.51 48.88 15.49
N PRO A 220 15.44 48.98 16.31
CA PRO A 220 15.57 48.55 17.71
C PRO A 220 14.29 47.97 18.38
N LYS A 221 14.52 47.15 19.40
CA LYS A 221 13.61 46.78 20.52
C LYS A 221 13.68 47.88 21.59
N PRO A 222 12.71 48.09 22.52
CA PRO A 222 12.58 47.21 23.72
C PRO A 222 11.17 47.13 24.36
N SER A 223 10.75 45.97 24.90
CA SER A 223 10.62 45.60 26.34
C SER A 223 9.36 46.17 27.06
N PHE A 224 8.65 45.52 28.00
CA PHE A 224 9.07 44.63 29.09
C PHE A 224 7.81 44.09 29.86
N LYS A 225 7.99 42.94 30.56
CA LYS A 225 7.30 42.44 31.80
C LYS A 225 5.95 41.71 31.63
N SER A 226 5.61 40.64 32.37
CA SER A 226 6.33 39.68 33.25
C SER A 226 5.30 38.67 33.82
N ALA A 227 5.71 37.39 33.95
CA ALA A 227 5.22 36.32 34.88
C ALA A 227 3.72 35.93 34.86
N SER A 228 3.28 34.68 34.96
CA SER A 228 3.78 33.53 35.74
C SER A 228 3.15 32.21 35.25
N ARG A 229 3.85 31.08 35.46
CA ARG A 229 3.37 29.70 35.27
C ARG A 229 2.40 29.29 36.40
N PRO A 230 1.57 28.28 36.15
CA PRO A 230 1.83 27.01 36.83
C PRO A 230 1.89 25.80 35.89
N THR A 231 2.67 24.83 36.35
CA THR A 231 2.98 23.52 35.78
C THR A 231 1.87 22.49 36.04
N ALA A 232 1.71 21.61 35.05
CA ALA A 232 1.44 20.18 35.11
C ALA A 232 0.56 19.62 36.25
N ASN A 233 -0.57 19.04 35.86
CA ASN A 233 -1.08 17.83 36.50
C ASN A 233 -1.53 16.84 35.42
N LEU A 234 -0.61 15.92 35.08
CA LEU A 234 -0.91 14.62 34.50
C LEU A 234 -1.38 13.72 35.64
N GLU A 235 -2.63 13.89 36.07
CA GLU A 235 -3.29 13.01 37.02
C GLU A 235 -4.27 12.11 36.25
N LYS A 236 -3.81 10.87 36.00
CA LYS A 236 -4.61 9.63 35.93
C LYS A 236 -5.77 9.62 34.94
N ILE A 237 -5.48 9.17 33.72
CA ILE A 237 -6.49 8.61 32.81
C ILE A 237 -7.03 7.33 33.47
N LYS A 238 -8.18 7.44 34.12
CA LYS A 238 -9.06 6.30 34.38
C LYS A 238 -9.68 5.93 33.02
N PRO A 239 -9.65 4.65 32.58
CA PRO A 239 -10.42 4.24 31.42
C PRO A 239 -11.90 4.33 31.81
N LEU A 240 -12.53 5.46 31.50
CA LEU A 240 -13.96 5.62 31.69
C LEU A 240 -14.62 4.87 30.53
N ASN A 241 -15.06 3.64 30.81
CA ASN A 241 -16.10 2.98 30.01
C ASN A 241 -17.36 3.84 30.12
N THR A 242 -17.44 4.86 29.28
CA THR A 242 -18.57 5.77 29.20
C THR A 242 -19.32 5.39 27.95
N GLU A 243 -20.49 4.79 28.13
CA GLU A 243 -21.49 4.72 27.09
C GLU A 243 -21.76 6.15 26.61
N PHE A 244 -21.50 6.40 25.33
CA PHE A 244 -21.77 7.64 24.64
C PHE A 244 -23.03 7.45 23.80
N ASN A 245 -23.87 8.49 23.75
CA ASN A 245 -25.09 8.46 22.96
C ASN A 245 -24.90 9.33 21.72
N LEU A 246 -24.88 8.70 20.55
CA LEU A 246 -24.80 9.33 19.23
C LEU A 246 -26.21 9.37 18.62
N ASP A 247 -27.02 10.36 19.03
CA ASP A 247 -28.41 10.53 18.60
C ASP A 247 -29.27 9.26 18.71
N GLY A 248 -29.33 8.68 19.90
CA GLY A 248 -30.04 7.44 20.19
C GLY A 248 -29.25 6.16 19.93
N LEU A 249 -28.07 6.24 19.32
CA LEU A 249 -27.17 5.08 19.18
C LEU A 249 -26.22 5.02 20.39
N VAL A 250 -26.28 3.93 21.14
CA VAL A 250 -25.36 3.70 22.27
C VAL A 250 -24.05 3.15 21.73
N CYS A 251 -22.94 3.83 22.03
CA CYS A 251 -21.63 3.49 21.53
C CYS A 251 -20.52 3.75 22.54
N ARG A 252 -19.34 3.24 22.25
CA ARG A 252 -18.11 3.49 22.99
C ARG A 252 -17.19 4.34 22.13
N LEU A 253 -16.57 5.34 22.75
CA LEU A 253 -15.57 6.18 22.09
C LEU A 253 -14.17 5.71 22.46
N GLU A 254 -13.36 5.43 21.45
CA GLU A 254 -11.93 5.14 21.60
C GLU A 254 -11.12 6.22 20.89
N ARG A 255 -10.12 6.81 21.56
CA ARG A 255 -9.37 7.93 20.98
C ARG A 255 -8.43 7.44 19.89
N VAL A 256 -8.53 8.04 18.69
CA VAL A 256 -7.65 7.74 17.55
C VAL A 256 -6.38 8.55 17.68
N ASP A 257 -5.22 7.88 17.70
CA ASP A 257 -3.87 8.46 17.79
C ASP A 257 -3.82 9.88 18.41
N PRO A 258 -3.79 9.99 19.75
CA PRO A 258 -3.88 11.27 20.45
C PRO A 258 -2.78 12.28 20.08
N LYS A 259 -1.70 11.84 19.43
CA LYS A 259 -0.59 12.70 18.99
C LYS A 259 -0.91 13.41 17.69
N VAL A 260 -1.64 12.75 16.80
CA VAL A 260 -1.99 13.28 15.47
C VAL A 260 -3.36 13.95 15.52
N PHE A 261 -4.32 13.34 16.22
CA PHE A 261 -5.68 13.86 16.34
C PHE A 261 -6.10 13.97 17.81
N PRO A 262 -5.96 15.15 18.44
CA PRO A 262 -6.30 15.28 19.86
C PRO A 262 -7.80 15.07 20.12
N SER A 263 -8.68 15.33 19.17
CA SER A 263 -10.14 15.30 19.40
C SER A 263 -10.89 14.27 18.55
N LEU A 264 -10.19 13.34 17.90
CA LEU A 264 -10.79 12.32 17.05
C LEU A 264 -10.98 11.01 17.82
N TYR A 265 -12.17 10.45 17.70
CA TYR A 265 -12.56 9.21 18.36
C TYR A 265 -13.15 8.23 17.34
N HIS A 266 -12.78 6.97 17.46
CA HIS A 266 -13.45 5.85 16.84
C HIS A 266 -14.75 5.58 17.61
N VAL A 267 -15.83 5.33 16.87
CA VAL A 267 -17.14 5.04 17.45
C VAL A 267 -17.40 3.55 17.28
N ASP A 268 -17.40 2.83 18.39
CA ASP A 268 -17.72 1.41 18.47
C ASP A 268 -19.19 1.25 18.89
N LEU A 269 -20.04 0.81 17.97
CA LEU A 269 -21.48 0.66 18.19
C LEU A 269 -21.75 -0.64 18.97
N HIS A 270 -22.51 -0.57 20.07
CA HIS A 270 -22.69 -1.71 20.98
C HIS A 270 -23.48 -2.87 20.37
N ASP A 271 -24.41 -2.58 19.48
CA ASP A 271 -25.15 -3.60 18.75
C ASP A 271 -24.34 -3.98 17.52
N GLU A 272 -24.11 -5.29 17.31
CA GLU A 272 -23.71 -5.84 16.03
C GLU A 272 -24.83 -5.56 15.02
N ILE A 273 -24.82 -4.35 14.48
CA ILE A 273 -25.73 -3.98 13.42
C ILE A 273 -25.41 -4.93 12.27
N ASN A 274 -26.43 -5.62 11.76
CA ASN A 274 -26.36 -6.41 10.54
C ASN A 274 -26.09 -5.49 9.34
N GLN A 275 -24.90 -4.90 9.29
CA GLN A 275 -24.42 -4.10 8.17
C GLN A 275 -23.94 -5.10 7.13
N ASN A 276 -24.48 -5.02 5.92
CA ASN A 276 -23.93 -5.76 4.78
C ASN A 276 -22.66 -5.08 4.20
N ILE A 277 -22.17 -4.02 4.87
CA ILE A 277 -20.97 -3.30 4.51
C ILE A 277 -20.18 -2.88 5.75
N LYS A 278 -18.86 -2.92 5.65
CA LYS A 278 -17.97 -2.36 6.66
C LYS A 278 -17.98 -0.84 6.60
N ILE A 279 -18.24 -0.21 7.74
CA ILE A 279 -18.18 1.23 7.94
C ILE A 279 -17.35 1.53 9.19
N ASP A 280 -16.29 2.30 9.04
CA ASP A 280 -15.47 2.81 10.15
C ASP A 280 -16.02 4.18 10.57
N TRP A 281 -16.46 4.30 11.83
CA TRP A 281 -17.08 5.52 12.33
C TRP A 281 -16.09 6.38 13.10
N LEU A 282 -16.03 7.66 12.74
CA LEU A 282 -15.20 8.67 13.38
C LEU A 282 -16.05 9.82 13.89
N TYR A 283 -15.77 10.24 15.12
CA TYR A 283 -16.41 11.36 15.77
C TYR A 283 -15.36 12.36 16.23
N LEU A 284 -15.47 13.58 15.73
CA LEU A 284 -14.69 14.72 16.18
C LEU A 284 -15.42 15.36 17.36
N LYS A 285 -14.87 15.19 18.56
CA LYS A 285 -15.44 15.76 19.78
C LYS A 285 -15.08 17.25 19.88
N ALA A 286 -16.08 18.10 20.12
CA ALA A 286 -15.85 19.52 20.37
C ALA A 286 -15.08 19.73 21.69
N GLU A 287 -14.26 20.78 21.78
CA GLU A 287 -13.46 21.08 22.98
C GLU A 287 -14.31 21.39 24.22
N ASN A 288 -15.53 21.87 24.01
CA ASN A 288 -16.51 22.18 25.06
C ASN A 288 -17.41 20.97 25.42
N ASP A 289 -17.11 19.78 24.89
CA ASP A 289 -17.93 18.57 25.05
C ASP A 289 -19.39 18.68 24.55
N GLU A 290 -19.72 19.73 23.78
CA GLU A 290 -21.05 19.86 23.17
C GLU A 290 -21.20 18.93 21.97
N GLN A 291 -22.34 18.24 21.90
CA GLN A 291 -22.70 17.45 20.74
C GLN A 291 -23.20 18.35 19.60
N PRO A 292 -23.01 17.94 18.32
CA PRO A 292 -23.56 18.68 17.20
C PRO A 292 -25.10 18.67 17.27
N ILE A 293 -25.72 19.69 16.66
CA ILE A 293 -27.16 19.70 16.42
C ILE A 293 -27.44 18.64 15.34
N TRP A 294 -28.02 17.51 15.74
CA TRP A 294 -28.17 16.33 14.88
C TRP A 294 -29.01 16.59 13.63
N GLU A 295 -29.99 17.49 13.69
CA GLU A 295 -30.84 17.84 12.56
C GLU A 295 -30.08 18.56 11.43
N THR A 296 -28.96 19.23 11.75
CA THR A 296 -28.14 20.00 10.80
C THR A 296 -26.72 19.47 10.67
N ALA A 297 -26.39 18.40 11.41
CA ALA A 297 -25.08 17.78 11.42
C ALA A 297 -24.72 17.28 10.01
N GLN A 298 -23.54 17.68 9.56
CA GLN A 298 -22.96 17.25 8.29
C GLN A 298 -22.14 15.99 8.50
N ILE A 299 -22.16 15.12 7.51
CA ILE A 299 -21.46 13.85 7.49
C ILE A 299 -20.58 13.79 6.26
N PHE A 300 -19.33 13.42 6.48
CA PHE A 300 -18.36 13.18 5.42
C PHE A 300 -18.10 11.69 5.29
N LEU A 301 -18.37 11.15 4.11
CA LEU A 301 -18.27 9.73 3.80
C LEU A 301 -17.13 9.51 2.81
N ALA A 302 -16.08 8.82 3.24
CA ALA A 302 -14.90 8.54 2.44
C ALA A 302 -14.89 7.11 1.91
N GLU A 303 -14.70 6.94 0.61
CA GLU A 303 -14.49 5.63 -0.02
C GLU A 303 -13.04 5.19 0.17
N GLN A 304 -12.83 4.05 0.86
CA GLN A 304 -11.50 3.50 1.10
C GLN A 304 -11.18 2.35 0.14
N LEU A 305 -10.00 2.43 -0.47
CA LEU A 305 -9.46 1.38 -1.33
C LEU A 305 -8.21 0.77 -0.71
N TYR A 306 -7.99 -0.52 -0.95
CA TYR A 306 -6.68 -1.12 -0.75
C TYR A 306 -5.66 -0.57 -1.75
N ALA A 307 -4.37 -0.80 -1.49
CA ALA A 307 -3.27 -0.36 -2.36
C ALA A 307 -3.46 -0.75 -3.84
N GLN A 308 -4.04 -1.94 -4.09
CA GLN A 308 -4.32 -2.44 -5.44
C GLN A 308 -5.52 -1.77 -6.15
N GLY A 309 -6.34 -0.98 -5.44
CA GLY A 309 -7.55 -0.35 -5.98
C GLY A 309 -8.85 -1.14 -5.77
N GLN A 310 -8.81 -2.22 -5.00
CA GLN A 310 -10.02 -2.91 -4.57
C GLN A 310 -10.74 -2.10 -3.48
N PHE A 311 -12.07 -2.04 -3.53
CA PHE A 311 -12.87 -1.41 -2.47
C PHE A 311 -12.67 -2.13 -1.14
N SER A 312 -12.45 -1.36 -0.08
CA SER A 312 -12.24 -1.88 1.28
C SER A 312 -13.47 -1.64 2.16
N HIS A 313 -13.82 -0.37 2.39
CA HIS A 313 -14.91 0.03 3.29
C HIS A 313 -15.21 1.54 3.15
N TYR A 314 -16.24 2.01 3.85
CA TYR A 314 -16.46 3.46 4.05
C TYR A 314 -15.87 3.92 5.37
N VAL A 315 -15.33 5.14 5.40
CA VAL A 315 -15.00 5.85 6.65
C VAL A 315 -15.93 7.05 6.78
N VAL A 316 -16.63 7.16 7.91
CA VAL A 316 -17.58 8.23 8.20
C VAL A 316 -16.94 9.19 9.20
N LEU A 317 -16.98 10.49 8.93
CA LEU A 317 -16.59 11.52 9.88
C LEU A 317 -17.78 12.40 10.26
N ILE A 318 -17.96 12.55 11.57
CA ILE A 318 -19.05 13.30 12.22
C ILE A 318 -18.42 14.38 13.12
N GLY A 319 -19.06 15.54 13.23
CA GLY A 319 -18.68 16.58 14.21
C GLY A 319 -17.86 17.74 13.65
N THR A 320 -17.75 17.86 12.32
CA THR A 320 -17.17 19.04 11.65
C THR A 320 -18.11 19.54 10.56
N HIS A 321 -18.04 20.85 10.29
CA HIS A 321 -18.68 21.49 9.15
C HIS A 321 -17.68 22.01 8.10
N SER A 322 -16.37 22.01 8.41
CA SER A 322 -15.34 22.40 7.45
C SER A 322 -14.98 21.21 6.56
N VAL A 323 -15.17 21.41 5.26
CA VAL A 323 -14.80 20.46 4.21
C VAL A 323 -13.29 20.24 4.20
N GLU A 324 -12.50 21.31 4.30
CA GLU A 324 -11.04 21.27 4.25
C GLU A 324 -10.48 20.45 5.42
N TYR A 325 -11.03 20.69 6.62
CA TYR A 325 -10.65 19.94 7.80
C TYR A 325 -11.05 18.46 7.70
N ALA A 326 -12.28 18.19 7.26
CA ALA A 326 -12.76 16.82 7.06
C ALA A 326 -11.86 16.05 6.08
N THR A 327 -11.53 16.65 4.93
CA THR A 327 -10.66 16.06 3.93
C THR A 327 -9.26 15.78 4.49
N SER A 328 -8.66 16.73 5.22
CA SER A 328 -7.35 16.53 5.85
C SER A 328 -7.34 15.38 6.85
N VAL A 329 -8.38 15.28 7.69
CA VAL A 329 -8.52 14.20 8.69
C VAL A 329 -8.68 12.86 7.98
N LEU A 330 -9.61 12.77 7.02
CA LEU A 330 -9.92 11.52 6.31
C LEU A 330 -8.74 11.03 5.45
N GLN A 331 -7.93 11.92 4.88
CA GLN A 331 -6.69 11.52 4.18
C GLN A 331 -5.64 11.00 5.16
N THR A 332 -5.35 11.76 6.21
CA THR A 332 -4.30 11.41 7.19
C THR A 332 -4.64 10.14 7.97
N TYR A 333 -5.92 9.89 8.24
CA TYR A 333 -6.39 8.65 8.88
C TYR A 333 -6.05 7.40 8.07
N THR A 334 -5.98 7.51 6.74
CA THR A 334 -5.80 6.36 5.84
C THR A 334 -4.36 5.94 5.66
N ASP A 335 -3.43 6.89 5.73
CA ASP A 335 -1.99 6.63 5.63
C ASP A 335 -1.49 5.65 6.71
N GLN A 336 -2.17 5.60 7.85
CA GLN A 336 -1.83 4.71 8.97
C GLN A 336 -2.41 3.30 8.86
N ARG A 337 -3.32 3.03 7.90
CA ARG A 337 -4.11 1.77 7.84
C ARG A 337 -4.04 1.02 6.52
N HIS A 338 -3.07 1.36 5.67
CA HIS A 338 -2.84 0.71 4.37
C HIS A 338 -4.04 0.76 3.41
N THR A 339 -4.98 1.67 3.65
CA THR A 339 -6.01 2.06 2.70
C THR A 339 -5.73 3.45 2.16
N ARG A 340 -6.40 3.80 1.07
CA ARG A 340 -6.33 5.13 0.47
C ARG A 340 -7.73 5.67 0.25
N THR A 341 -7.95 6.92 0.64
CA THR A 341 -9.18 7.62 0.28
C THR A 341 -9.24 7.84 -1.23
N SER A 342 -10.31 7.37 -1.87
CA SER A 342 -10.62 7.57 -3.29
C SER A 342 -11.42 8.84 -3.51
N SER A 343 -12.53 8.97 -2.79
CA SER A 343 -13.46 10.08 -2.88
C SER A 343 -14.03 10.39 -1.49
N ILE A 344 -14.51 11.62 -1.29
CA ILE A 344 -15.21 12.06 -0.09
C ILE A 344 -16.51 12.74 -0.52
N HIS A 345 -17.61 12.28 0.05
CA HIS A 345 -18.96 12.80 -0.20
C HIS A 345 -19.50 13.42 1.07
N GLN A 346 -20.20 14.54 0.92
CA GLN A 346 -20.88 15.22 2.00
C GLN A 346 -22.39 14.95 1.93
N THR A 347 -22.97 14.58 3.07
CA THR A 347 -24.40 14.38 3.25
C THR A 347 -24.84 14.85 4.65
N HIS A 348 -26.12 14.70 4.97
CA HIS A 348 -26.69 15.06 6.27
C HIS A 348 -26.79 13.84 7.17
N TRP A 349 -26.69 14.07 8.49
CA TRP A 349 -26.85 13.02 9.50
C TRP A 349 -28.19 12.28 9.38
N THR A 350 -29.28 13.03 9.15
CA THR A 350 -30.62 12.46 9.01
C THR A 350 -30.72 11.47 7.85
N THR A 351 -30.14 11.78 6.70
CA THR A 351 -30.05 10.89 5.53
C THR A 351 -29.16 9.69 5.85
N PHE A 352 -27.96 9.91 6.35
CA PHE A 352 -27.00 8.85 6.62
C PHE A 352 -27.54 7.83 7.64
N LYS A 353 -28.12 8.31 8.74
CA LYS A 353 -28.70 7.47 9.81
C LYS A 353 -29.84 6.56 9.30
N GLN A 354 -30.57 6.97 8.27
CA GLN A 354 -31.63 6.16 7.67
C GLN A 354 -31.09 5.03 6.77
N HIS A 355 -29.90 5.20 6.19
CA HIS A 355 -29.42 4.39 5.07
C HIS A 355 -28.13 3.57 5.35
N TYR A 356 -27.39 3.85 6.41
CA TYR A 356 -26.10 3.20 6.67
C TYR A 356 -26.15 1.68 6.86
N HIS A 357 -27.31 1.12 7.19
CA HIS A 357 -27.49 -0.32 7.40
C HIS A 357 -27.39 -1.15 6.11
N GLN A 358 -27.68 -0.54 4.95
CA GLN A 358 -27.76 -1.23 3.67
C GLN A 358 -26.90 -0.52 2.64
N HIS A 359 -25.85 -1.20 2.14
CA HIS A 359 -24.90 -0.68 1.16
C HIS A 359 -25.60 -0.04 -0.05
N GLU A 360 -26.67 -0.64 -0.53
CA GLU A 360 -27.44 -0.15 -1.69
C GLU A 360 -28.06 1.22 -1.45
N THR A 361 -28.74 1.39 -0.31
CA THR A 361 -29.41 2.66 0.02
C THR A 361 -28.41 3.71 0.47
N LEU A 362 -27.35 3.31 1.19
CA LEU A 362 -26.21 4.17 1.52
C LEU A 362 -25.58 4.73 0.25
N PHE A 363 -25.29 3.88 -0.73
CA PHE A 363 -24.70 4.29 -2.00
C PHE A 363 -25.61 5.26 -2.75
N ASN A 364 -26.89 4.94 -2.94
CA ASN A 364 -27.80 5.81 -3.68
C ASN A 364 -27.97 7.18 -3.00
N GLU A 365 -28.20 7.21 -1.68
CA GLU A 365 -28.58 8.43 -0.98
C GLU A 365 -27.40 9.26 -0.48
N CYS A 366 -26.28 8.61 -0.12
CA CYS A 366 -25.12 9.30 0.46
C CYS A 366 -23.95 9.47 -0.51
N ILE A 367 -23.83 8.62 -1.53
CA ILE A 367 -22.75 8.68 -2.54
C ILE A 367 -23.26 9.31 -3.84
N MET A 368 -24.31 8.74 -4.44
CA MET A 368 -24.83 9.22 -5.74
C MET A 368 -25.62 10.52 -5.62
N ASN A 369 -26.47 10.66 -4.60
CA ASN A 369 -27.21 11.89 -4.33
C ASN A 369 -26.44 12.86 -3.42
N GLY A 370 -25.31 12.42 -2.86
CA GLY A 370 -24.44 13.22 -2.01
C GLY A 370 -23.64 14.27 -2.81
N HIS A 371 -23.10 15.26 -2.11
CA HIS A 371 -22.23 16.26 -2.73
C HIS A 371 -20.77 15.80 -2.64
N THR A 372 -20.15 15.44 -3.77
CA THR A 372 -18.71 15.11 -3.80
C THR A 372 -17.88 16.35 -3.48
N VAL A 373 -17.14 16.30 -2.38
CA VAL A 373 -16.32 17.43 -1.90
C VAL A 373 -14.84 17.28 -2.21
N TRP A 374 -14.39 16.04 -2.40
CA TRP A 374 -13.01 15.76 -2.74
C TRP A 374 -12.88 14.43 -3.47
N GLN A 375 -11.94 14.37 -4.39
CA GLN A 375 -11.59 13.16 -5.12
C GLN A 375 -10.07 13.14 -5.36
N ARG A 376 -9.46 11.96 -5.30
CA ARG A 376 -8.00 11.83 -5.43
C ARG A 376 -7.51 12.19 -6.82
N ASP A 377 -8.10 11.57 -7.82
CA ASP A 377 -7.77 11.75 -9.23
C ASP A 377 -9.03 12.24 -9.95
N GLU A 378 -8.90 13.21 -10.85
CA GLU A 378 -10.04 13.71 -11.65
C GLU A 378 -10.67 12.60 -12.50
N ASP A 379 -9.85 11.61 -12.89
CA ASP A 379 -10.27 10.45 -13.69
C ASP A 379 -10.66 9.22 -12.83
N ALA A 380 -10.74 9.35 -11.50
CA ALA A 380 -11.10 8.21 -10.66
C ALA A 380 -12.57 7.79 -10.89
N TYR A 381 -12.80 6.48 -10.94
CA TYR A 381 -14.14 5.93 -11.13
C TYR A 381 -14.86 5.83 -9.78
N PRO A 382 -16.16 6.19 -9.71
CA PRO A 382 -16.99 5.88 -8.55
C PRO A 382 -17.14 4.37 -8.38
N TYR A 383 -17.46 3.92 -7.17
CA TYR A 383 -17.58 2.50 -6.84
C TYR A 383 -19.05 2.11 -6.62
N ILE A 384 -19.57 1.20 -7.44
CA ILE A 384 -20.94 0.71 -7.31
C ILE A 384 -20.97 -0.61 -6.52
N PRO A 385 -21.92 -0.78 -5.60
CA PRO A 385 -22.12 -2.04 -4.89
C PRO A 385 -22.31 -3.24 -5.83
N ALA A 386 -21.66 -4.36 -5.50
CA ALA A 386 -21.75 -5.61 -6.25
C ALA A 386 -23.20 -6.12 -6.37
N SER A 387 -24.02 -5.90 -5.34
CA SER A 387 -25.41 -6.34 -5.29
C SER A 387 -26.34 -5.65 -6.31
N PHE A 388 -25.97 -4.47 -6.82
CA PHE A 388 -26.72 -3.81 -7.89
C PHE A 388 -26.56 -4.47 -9.25
N ILE A 389 -25.48 -5.24 -9.44
CA ILE A 389 -25.02 -5.63 -10.76
C ILE A 389 -25.52 -7.03 -11.11
N ASN A 390 -26.21 -7.12 -12.24
CA ASN A 390 -26.45 -8.39 -12.89
C ASN A 390 -25.27 -8.75 -13.81
N THR A 391 -24.53 -9.80 -13.43
CA THR A 391 -23.33 -10.30 -14.12
C THR A 391 -23.62 -11.16 -15.34
N GLN A 392 -24.89 -11.41 -15.68
CA GLN A 392 -25.25 -12.15 -16.89
C GLN A 392 -24.88 -11.35 -18.15
N LYS A 393 -23.90 -11.87 -18.91
CA LYS A 393 -23.49 -11.27 -20.20
C LYS A 393 -24.53 -11.58 -21.28
N PHE A 394 -25.03 -10.54 -21.95
CA PHE A 394 -25.98 -10.68 -23.07
C PHE A 394 -25.29 -10.72 -24.44
N ILE A 395 -24.10 -10.12 -24.54
CA ILE A 395 -23.31 -10.08 -25.77
C ILE A 395 -21.95 -10.73 -25.48
N PRO A 396 -21.66 -11.92 -26.02
CA PRO A 396 -20.37 -12.56 -25.84
C PRO A 396 -19.30 -11.91 -26.73
N PHE A 397 -18.13 -11.64 -26.15
CA PHE A 397 -16.91 -11.17 -26.82
C PHE A 397 -15.74 -11.31 -25.84
N ASP A 398 -14.51 -11.37 -26.37
CA ASP A 398 -13.29 -11.49 -25.59
C ASP A 398 -12.87 -10.14 -25.00
N GLU A 399 -12.59 -10.13 -23.69
CA GLU A 399 -12.15 -8.96 -22.94
C GLU A 399 -10.63 -9.01 -22.73
N THR A 400 -9.98 -7.86 -22.69
CA THR A 400 -8.58 -7.78 -22.23
C THR A 400 -8.47 -8.17 -20.75
N ALA A 401 -7.31 -8.66 -20.33
CA ALA A 401 -7.02 -8.90 -18.92
C ALA A 401 -7.28 -7.64 -18.06
N ALA A 402 -7.87 -7.83 -16.89
CA ALA A 402 -8.25 -6.76 -15.98
C ALA A 402 -7.37 -6.77 -14.72
N ASN A 403 -7.31 -5.62 -14.05
CA ASN A 403 -6.76 -5.46 -12.70
C ASN A 403 -7.81 -4.78 -11.80
N PHE A 404 -7.54 -4.62 -10.50
CA PHE A 404 -8.53 -4.07 -9.56
C PHE A 404 -9.00 -2.64 -9.86
N LEU A 405 -8.20 -1.86 -10.59
CA LEU A 405 -8.52 -0.49 -11.03
C LEU A 405 -9.34 -0.43 -12.32
N THR A 406 -9.42 -1.53 -13.07
CA THR A 406 -10.15 -1.59 -14.34
C THR A 406 -11.65 -1.44 -14.07
N PRO A 407 -12.32 -0.40 -14.59
CA PRO A 407 -13.75 -0.22 -14.35
C PRO A 407 -14.57 -1.25 -15.13
N ILE A 408 -15.79 -1.49 -14.65
CA ILE A 408 -16.78 -2.29 -15.38
C ILE A 408 -17.76 -1.37 -16.11
N ILE A 409 -18.20 -1.77 -17.31
CA ILE A 409 -19.21 -1.02 -18.07
C ILE A 409 -20.57 -1.62 -17.79
N LEU A 410 -21.49 -0.76 -17.35
CA LEU A 410 -22.83 -1.13 -16.92
C LEU A 410 -23.89 -0.43 -17.78
N LEU A 411 -24.97 -1.14 -18.06
CA LEU A 411 -26.19 -0.58 -18.66
C LEU A 411 -27.29 -0.49 -17.61
N LYS A 412 -27.79 0.71 -17.35
CA LYS A 412 -29.00 0.95 -16.56
C LYS A 412 -30.23 0.79 -17.45
N GLU A 413 -31.03 -0.22 -17.16
CA GLU A 413 -32.31 -0.51 -17.80
C GLU A 413 -33.45 -0.44 -16.78
N ARG A 414 -34.08 0.73 -16.66
CA ARG A 414 -35.12 1.00 -15.66
C ARG A 414 -34.61 0.74 -14.24
N GLN A 415 -34.92 -0.44 -13.69
CA GLN A 415 -34.59 -0.86 -12.32
C GLN A 415 -33.48 -1.93 -12.28
N LYS A 416 -32.89 -2.29 -13.43
CA LYS A 416 -31.83 -3.31 -13.52
C LYS A 416 -30.55 -2.69 -14.05
N ILE A 417 -29.42 -3.02 -13.43
CA ILE A 417 -28.09 -2.65 -13.90
C ILE A 417 -27.40 -3.92 -14.39
N ARG A 418 -26.96 -3.93 -15.65
CA ARG A 418 -26.41 -5.13 -16.30
C ARG A 418 -25.00 -4.90 -16.79
N VAL A 419 -24.13 -5.90 -16.66
CA VAL A 419 -22.77 -5.86 -17.19
C VAL A 419 -22.78 -5.92 -18.71
N ILE A 420 -22.05 -4.99 -19.34
CA ILE A 420 -21.68 -5.05 -20.76
C ILE A 420 -20.25 -5.58 -20.89
N HIS A 421 -19.31 -5.04 -20.10
CA HIS A 421 -17.88 -5.36 -20.09
C HIS A 421 -17.36 -5.32 -18.64
N GLY A 422 -16.35 -6.12 -18.34
CA GLY A 422 -15.69 -6.14 -17.04
C GLY A 422 -15.88 -7.46 -16.30
N LEU A 423 -16.22 -8.54 -17.02
CA LEU A 423 -16.28 -9.87 -16.41
C LEU A 423 -14.90 -10.35 -15.97
N GLU A 424 -13.85 -10.01 -16.71
CA GLU A 424 -12.48 -10.31 -16.26
C GLU A 424 -12.14 -9.58 -14.95
N ARG A 425 -12.68 -8.37 -14.74
CA ARG A 425 -12.56 -7.63 -13.48
C ARG A 425 -13.31 -8.30 -12.33
N ILE A 426 -14.54 -8.75 -12.59
CA ILE A 426 -15.40 -9.41 -11.59
C ILE A 426 -14.82 -10.78 -11.18
N LYS A 427 -14.17 -11.49 -12.11
CA LYS A 427 -13.52 -12.78 -11.83
C LYS A 427 -12.30 -12.69 -10.90
N LEU A 428 -11.70 -11.50 -10.74
CA LEU A 428 -10.51 -11.34 -9.90
C LEU A 428 -10.77 -11.67 -8.43
N SER A 429 -11.99 -11.41 -7.93
CA SER A 429 -12.36 -11.61 -6.53
C SER A 429 -13.88 -11.76 -6.40
N SER A 430 -14.32 -12.88 -5.83
CA SER A 430 -15.73 -13.10 -5.48
C SER A 430 -16.16 -12.36 -4.22
N GLU A 431 -15.23 -11.76 -3.49
CA GLU A 431 -15.47 -11.08 -2.21
C GLU A 431 -15.63 -9.55 -2.36
N ASP A 432 -15.46 -9.02 -3.58
CA ASP A 432 -15.60 -7.59 -3.86
C ASP A 432 -17.02 -7.10 -3.54
N GLN A 433 -17.11 -6.16 -2.60
CA GLN A 433 -18.37 -5.52 -2.23
C GLN A 433 -18.76 -4.40 -3.20
N ALA A 434 -17.80 -3.82 -3.91
CA ALA A 434 -18.05 -2.78 -4.91
C ALA A 434 -16.97 -2.77 -6.01
N TYR A 435 -17.34 -2.25 -7.18
CA TYR A 435 -16.48 -2.17 -8.36
C TYR A 435 -16.40 -0.74 -8.89
N PRO A 436 -15.23 -0.29 -9.39
CA PRO A 436 -15.16 0.93 -10.17
C PRO A 436 -16.03 0.78 -11.42
N PHE A 437 -16.86 1.76 -11.76
CA PHE A 437 -17.83 1.59 -12.85
C PHE A 437 -17.97 2.78 -13.80
N LEU A 438 -18.45 2.46 -14.99
CA LEU A 438 -18.93 3.37 -16.01
C LEU A 438 -20.39 3.02 -16.32
N LEU A 439 -21.29 3.97 -16.14
CA LEU A 439 -22.72 3.74 -16.30
C LEU A 439 -23.26 4.35 -17.59
N LEU A 440 -23.85 3.51 -18.43
CA LEU A 440 -24.62 3.91 -19.59
C LEU A 440 -26.11 3.84 -19.24
N ASP A 441 -26.84 4.91 -19.51
CA ASP A 441 -28.28 4.94 -19.27
C ASP A 441 -29.05 4.70 -20.58
N ARG A 442 -29.95 3.73 -20.57
CA ARG A 442 -30.80 3.45 -21.73
C ARG A 442 -31.69 4.64 -22.11
N THR A 443 -32.03 5.51 -21.16
CA THR A 443 -32.78 6.75 -21.43
C THR A 443 -31.99 7.73 -22.29
N ASN A 444 -30.66 7.63 -22.30
CA ASN A 444 -29.79 8.41 -23.16
C ASN A 444 -29.62 7.80 -24.57
N GLY A 445 -30.35 6.72 -24.88
CA GLY A 445 -30.35 6.06 -26.20
C GLY A 445 -29.35 4.89 -26.34
N TYR A 446 -28.64 4.51 -25.28
CA TYR A 446 -27.79 3.31 -25.28
C TYR A 446 -28.65 2.04 -25.31
N THR A 447 -28.85 1.50 -26.52
CA THR A 447 -29.60 0.24 -26.73
C THR A 447 -28.68 -0.97 -26.89
N TRP A 448 -29.19 -2.16 -26.61
CA TRP A 448 -28.47 -3.41 -26.87
C TRP A 448 -28.08 -3.59 -28.35
N GLN A 449 -28.85 -3.02 -29.28
CA GLN A 449 -28.54 -3.06 -30.71
C GLN A 449 -27.31 -2.19 -31.02
N LEU A 450 -27.28 -0.96 -30.51
CA LEU A 450 -26.14 -0.06 -30.63
C LEU A 450 -24.87 -0.70 -30.02
N ILE A 451 -24.99 -1.22 -28.80
CA ILE A 451 -23.86 -1.85 -28.10
C ILE A 451 -23.34 -3.05 -28.89
N ARG A 452 -24.23 -3.89 -29.43
CA ARG A 452 -23.82 -5.04 -30.26
C ARG A 452 -23.14 -4.61 -31.56
N GLN A 453 -23.63 -3.56 -32.20
CA GLN A 453 -23.03 -3.02 -33.42
C GLN A 453 -21.61 -2.49 -33.15
N VAL A 454 -21.44 -1.73 -32.07
CA VAL A 454 -20.13 -1.20 -31.67
C VAL A 454 -19.16 -2.32 -31.28
N ILE A 455 -19.58 -3.31 -30.50
CA ILE A 455 -18.75 -4.48 -30.17
C ILE A 455 -18.29 -5.21 -31.44
N SER A 456 -19.17 -5.32 -32.45
CA SER A 456 -18.87 -6.02 -33.70
C SER A 456 -17.88 -5.28 -34.61
N SER A 457 -17.67 -3.97 -34.42
CA SER A 457 -16.72 -3.18 -35.21
C SER A 457 -15.33 -3.10 -34.57
N LEU A 458 -15.18 -3.52 -33.31
CA LEU A 458 -13.93 -3.46 -32.57
C LEU A 458 -13.08 -4.73 -32.74
N ALA A 459 -11.76 -4.56 -32.75
CA ALA A 459 -10.82 -5.67 -32.74
C ALA A 459 -10.80 -6.35 -31.35
N GLN A 460 -10.74 -7.68 -31.34
CA GLN A 460 -10.68 -8.47 -30.11
C GLN A 460 -9.22 -8.83 -29.73
N PRO A 461 -8.90 -8.96 -28.42
CA PRO A 461 -9.75 -8.72 -27.25
C PRO A 461 -10.04 -7.23 -27.03
N ILE A 462 -11.27 -6.92 -26.62
CA ILE A 462 -11.74 -5.54 -26.47
C ILE A 462 -11.36 -5.01 -25.08
N SER A 463 -10.72 -3.85 -25.02
CA SER A 463 -10.45 -3.16 -23.75
C SER A 463 -11.63 -2.32 -23.29
N VAL A 464 -11.75 -2.11 -21.98
CA VAL A 464 -12.83 -1.31 -21.38
C VAL A 464 -12.89 0.08 -21.99
N HIS A 465 -11.76 0.80 -22.00
CA HIS A 465 -11.71 2.16 -22.53
C HIS A 465 -12.01 2.22 -24.03
N ALA A 466 -11.51 1.27 -24.84
CA ALA A 466 -11.82 1.24 -26.26
C ALA A 466 -13.32 1.06 -26.53
N LEU A 467 -14.00 0.19 -25.76
CA LEU A 467 -15.44 0.01 -25.88
C LEU A 467 -16.21 1.26 -25.42
N TYR A 468 -15.84 1.84 -24.28
CA TYR A 468 -16.50 3.03 -23.75
C TYR A 468 -16.36 4.22 -24.70
N ASP A 469 -15.15 4.48 -25.21
CA ASP A 469 -14.89 5.55 -26.18
C ASP A 469 -15.65 5.36 -27.49
N ALA A 470 -15.75 4.11 -27.97
CA ALA A 470 -16.51 3.80 -29.18
C ALA A 470 -18.02 3.99 -28.97
N LEU A 471 -18.54 3.64 -27.79
CA LEU A 471 -19.94 3.88 -27.42
C LEU A 471 -20.24 5.37 -27.27
N ALA A 472 -19.34 6.15 -26.68
CA ALA A 472 -19.48 7.59 -26.54
C ALA A 472 -19.47 8.34 -27.89
N LYS A 473 -18.76 7.79 -28.89
CA LYS A 473 -18.71 8.33 -30.26
C LYS A 473 -19.83 7.80 -31.17
N ALA A 474 -20.51 6.73 -30.75
CA ALA A 474 -21.58 6.16 -31.54
C ALA A 474 -22.80 7.08 -31.48
N ASP A 475 -23.47 7.28 -32.61
CA ASP A 475 -24.61 8.18 -32.70
C ASP A 475 -25.77 7.62 -31.85
N VAL A 476 -25.97 8.19 -30.67
CA VAL A 476 -26.97 7.73 -29.69
C VAL A 476 -28.39 8.21 -30.06
N SER A 477 -28.54 8.82 -31.23
CA SER A 477 -29.71 9.56 -31.69
C SER A 477 -30.59 8.82 -32.71
N ALA A 478 -30.35 7.53 -32.96
CA ALA A 478 -31.11 6.71 -33.91
C ALA A 478 -32.31 5.98 -33.28
#